data_AF-A0A2U3LYM9-F1
#
_entry.id   AF-A0A2U3LYM9-F1
#
_cell.length_a   1.000
_cell.length_b   1.000
_cell.length_c   1.000
_cell.angle_alpha   90.00
_cell.angle_beta   90.00
_cell.angle_gamma   90.00
#
_symmetry.space_group_name_H-M   'P 1'
#
loop_
_entity.id
_entity.type
_entity.pdbx_description
1 polymer ?
#
loop_
_entity_poly.entity_id
_entity_poly.type
_entity_poly.pdbx_seq_one_letter_code
_entity_poly.pdbx_strand_id
1 'polypeptide(L)'
;MSGNGYTLTLTLNITFAAGFAGNKIVYLAAADASRNSGWQALGTWGVPGATTFPAVGGVTPSRGGGSAYVFTFPFTDPKGYQDLGVVNILINNFLDGRQACYLAYSQPLNVLYLENDAGAGLLPGVTPGGDADLSNSQCSVSGTAGGNGSTLTLTLTISFGPFSGNKVIYVALRGRARLDGRQQFRLAGDGDLAGAAGGSSMPDRPGGLSYFNSRSSSK
;
A
#
# COMPACT_ATOMS: atom_id res chain seq x y z
N MET A 1 20.53 16.64 8.60
CA MET A 1 20.65 15.32 9.24
C MET A 1 20.71 15.55 10.74
N SER A 2 19.91 14.85 11.52
CA SER A 2 19.94 14.91 12.98
C SER A 2 19.82 13.50 13.54
N GLY A 3 20.32 13.26 14.75
CA GLY A 3 20.17 11.95 15.40
C GLY A 3 20.04 12.07 16.90
N ASN A 4 19.32 11.12 17.51
CA ASN A 4 19.17 11.02 18.97
C ASN A 4 19.41 9.58 19.43
N GLY A 5 20.65 9.24 19.80
CA GLY A 5 21.02 7.93 20.34
C GLY A 5 20.87 6.77 19.34
N TYR A 6 19.64 6.41 19.00
CA TYR A 6 19.27 5.30 18.12
C TYR A 6 18.51 5.71 16.85
N THR A 7 18.05 6.95 16.75
CA THR A 7 17.36 7.42 15.53
C THR A 7 18.28 8.30 14.73
N LEU A 8 18.32 8.06 13.41
CA LEU A 8 18.93 8.95 12.45
C LEU A 8 17.85 9.51 11.52
N THR A 9 17.74 10.83 11.48
CA THR A 9 16.80 11.55 10.61
C THR A 9 17.55 12.18 9.46
N LEU A 10 17.21 11.75 8.25
CA LEU A 10 17.73 12.29 7.00
C LEU A 10 16.64 13.14 6.32
N THR A 11 16.93 14.41 6.10
CA THR A 11 16.08 15.32 5.32
C THR A 11 16.78 15.58 4.00
N LEU A 12 16.14 15.22 2.89
CA LEU A 12 16.67 15.39 1.54
C LEU A 12 15.71 16.26 0.73
N ASN A 13 16.28 17.18 -0.05
CA ASN A 13 15.56 17.83 -1.13
C ASN A 13 15.71 16.96 -2.38
N ILE A 14 14.61 16.34 -2.82
CA ILE A 14 14.58 15.46 -3.99
C ILE A 14 13.79 16.15 -5.09
N THR A 15 14.39 16.24 -6.28
CA THR A 15 13.73 16.75 -7.49
C THR A 15 13.76 15.67 -8.55
N PHE A 16 12.61 15.36 -9.13
CA PHE A 16 12.48 14.33 -10.15
C PHE A 16 12.49 14.95 -11.55
N ALA A 17 13.20 14.32 -12.48
CA ALA A 17 13.14 14.69 -13.89
C ALA A 17 11.78 14.29 -14.51
N ALA A 18 11.32 15.02 -15.52
CA ALA A 18 10.03 14.76 -16.18
C ALA A 18 9.88 13.33 -16.73
N GLY A 19 10.98 12.74 -17.22
CA GLY A 19 11.00 11.35 -17.70
C GLY A 19 10.78 10.30 -16.61
N PHE A 20 10.75 10.69 -15.32
CA PHE A 20 10.52 9.81 -14.19
C PHE A 20 9.08 9.90 -13.63
N ALA A 21 8.15 10.46 -14.41
CA ALA A 21 6.74 10.58 -14.05
C ALA A 21 6.08 9.25 -13.63
N GLY A 22 4.99 9.34 -12.88
CA GLY A 22 4.19 8.20 -12.41
C GLY A 22 4.53 7.71 -11.00
N ASN A 23 3.78 6.72 -10.54
CA ASN A 23 3.88 6.20 -9.17
C ASN A 23 5.20 5.47 -8.94
N LYS A 24 5.85 5.76 -7.80
CA LYS A 24 7.10 5.14 -7.36
C LYS A 24 6.92 4.56 -5.97
N ILE A 25 7.62 3.48 -5.67
CA ILE A 25 7.77 2.98 -4.29
C ILE A 25 9.09 3.51 -3.74
N VAL A 26 9.03 4.07 -2.54
CA VAL A 26 10.18 4.54 -1.79
C VAL A 26 10.63 3.41 -0.88
N TYR A 27 11.84 2.90 -1.12
CA TYR A 27 12.48 1.89 -0.27
C TYR A 27 13.55 2.53 0.60
N LEU A 28 13.66 2.10 1.85
CA LEU A 28 14.73 2.48 2.77
C LEU A 28 15.47 1.25 3.28
N ALA A 29 16.76 1.41 3.52
CA ALA A 29 17.60 0.44 4.21
C ALA A 29 18.58 1.20 5.11
N ALA A 30 18.98 0.56 6.20
CA ALA A 30 20.04 1.03 7.08
C ALA A 30 20.99 -0.13 7.38
N ALA A 31 22.27 0.18 7.54
CA ALA A 31 23.28 -0.78 7.92
C ALA A 31 24.21 -0.17 8.98
N ASP A 32 24.67 -1.02 9.90
CA ASP A 32 25.80 -0.74 10.79
C ASP A 32 27.03 -1.54 10.32
N ALA A 33 28.14 -1.48 11.07
CA ALA A 33 29.39 -2.16 10.72
C ALA A 33 29.27 -3.69 10.63
N SER A 34 28.19 -4.27 11.13
CA SER A 34 27.99 -5.72 11.31
C SER A 34 26.66 -6.26 10.76
N ARG A 35 25.65 -5.41 10.54
CA ARG A 35 24.27 -5.80 10.22
C ARG A 35 23.63 -4.87 9.20
N ASN A 36 22.63 -5.38 8.48
CA ASN A 36 21.83 -4.65 7.49
C ASN A 36 20.33 -4.93 7.72
N SER A 37 19.48 -3.91 7.61
CA SER A 37 18.03 -4.03 7.77
C SER A 37 17.32 -4.72 6.59
N GLY A 38 18.01 -4.88 5.46
CA GLY A 38 17.42 -5.10 4.15
C GLY A 38 16.67 -3.87 3.63
N TRP A 39 16.33 -3.87 2.34
CA TRP A 39 15.41 -2.89 1.76
C TRP A 39 13.99 -3.12 2.26
N GLN A 40 13.34 -2.06 2.69
CA GLN A 40 11.95 -2.06 3.14
C GLN A 40 11.16 -1.02 2.36
N ALA A 41 10.01 -1.39 1.79
CA ALA A 41 9.08 -0.43 1.19
C ALA A 41 8.46 0.43 2.30
N LEU A 42 8.57 1.75 2.20
CA LEU A 42 8.14 2.68 3.25
C LEU A 42 7.05 3.65 2.81
N GLY A 43 6.88 3.84 1.50
CA GLY A 43 5.84 4.72 0.99
C GLY A 43 5.79 4.74 -0.52
N THR A 44 4.86 5.51 -1.05
CA THR A 44 4.73 5.75 -2.48
C THR A 44 4.89 7.23 -2.78
N TRP A 45 5.46 7.56 -3.94
CA TRP A 45 5.57 8.93 -4.42
C TRP A 45 4.95 9.06 -5.80
N GLY A 46 4.02 10.00 -5.95
CA GLY A 46 3.49 10.39 -7.26
C GLY A 46 4.41 11.43 -7.87
N VAL A 47 5.28 11.03 -8.81
CA VAL A 47 6.05 12.00 -9.59
C VAL A 47 5.09 12.67 -10.57
N PRO A 48 4.92 14.00 -10.52
CA PRO A 48 3.94 14.69 -11.35
C PRO A 48 4.09 14.33 -12.84
N GLY A 49 2.95 14.04 -13.46
CA GLY A 49 2.78 13.73 -14.88
C GLY A 49 1.33 14.02 -15.28
N ALA A 50 0.85 13.51 -16.42
CA ALA A 50 -0.57 13.61 -16.76
C ALA A 50 -1.42 12.90 -15.69
N THR A 51 -2.14 13.66 -14.86
CA THR A 51 -2.99 13.10 -13.82
C THR A 51 -4.30 12.61 -14.45
N THR A 52 -4.62 11.34 -14.25
CA THR A 52 -5.93 10.80 -14.55
C THR A 52 -6.76 10.83 -13.28
N PHE A 53 -7.87 11.56 -13.28
CA PHE A 53 -8.85 11.50 -12.20
C PHE A 53 -9.77 10.29 -12.38
N PRO A 54 -10.26 9.67 -11.31
CA PRO A 54 -10.12 10.03 -9.88
C PRO A 54 -8.81 9.57 -9.21
N ALA A 55 -8.48 10.07 -8.01
CA ALA A 55 -7.15 9.90 -7.37
C ALA A 55 -7.19 9.42 -5.91
N VAL A 56 -6.10 8.75 -5.48
CA VAL A 56 -5.83 8.36 -4.08
C VAL A 56 -5.01 9.44 -3.38
N GLY A 57 -5.39 9.81 -2.16
CA GLY A 57 -4.70 10.83 -1.36
C GLY A 57 -3.63 10.27 -0.40
N GLY A 58 -3.38 8.96 -0.41
CA GLY A 58 -2.42 8.28 0.47
C GLY A 58 -3.08 7.53 1.63
N VAL A 59 -2.31 7.28 2.68
CA VAL A 59 -2.76 6.58 3.90
C VAL A 59 -2.11 7.19 5.13
N THR A 60 -2.91 7.38 6.20
CA THR A 60 -2.43 7.82 7.51
C THR A 60 -2.83 6.81 8.58
N PRO A 61 -1.90 6.34 9.44
CA PRO A 61 -0.46 6.56 9.35
C PRO A 61 0.14 5.83 8.13
N SER A 62 1.22 6.39 7.57
CA SER A 62 1.94 5.78 6.44
C SER A 62 2.74 4.53 6.84
N ARG A 63 2.98 4.35 8.14
CA ARG A 63 3.56 3.16 8.74
C ARG A 63 2.94 2.93 10.13
N GLY A 64 2.31 1.78 10.31
CA GLY A 64 1.86 1.30 11.62
C GLY A 64 2.74 0.14 12.11
N GLY A 65 2.59 -0.22 13.38
CA GLY A 65 3.17 -1.43 13.96
C GLY A 65 2.18 -2.06 14.95
N GLY A 66 2.33 -3.33 15.28
CA GLY A 66 1.40 -4.02 16.17
C GLY A 66 0.18 -4.61 15.46
N SER A 67 -0.70 -5.23 16.24
CA SER A 67 -1.79 -6.08 15.75
C SER A 67 -3.07 -5.33 15.38
N ALA A 68 -3.22 -4.05 15.72
CA ALA A 68 -4.39 -3.26 15.34
C ALA A 68 -4.03 -1.79 15.18
N TYR A 69 -4.54 -1.15 14.13
CA TYR A 69 -4.34 0.28 13.87
C TYR A 69 -5.56 0.90 13.19
N VAL A 70 -5.74 2.20 13.43
CA VAL A 70 -6.72 3.02 12.71
C VAL A 70 -6.04 3.65 11.50
N PHE A 71 -6.55 3.37 10.31
CA PHE A 71 -6.10 3.93 9.05
C PHE A 71 -7.13 4.89 8.46
N THR A 72 -6.65 5.99 7.90
CA THR A 72 -7.44 6.96 7.16
C THR A 72 -7.02 6.95 5.69
N PHE A 73 -7.99 6.77 4.81
CA PHE A 73 -7.81 6.71 3.37
C PHE A 73 -8.67 7.78 2.68
N PRO A 74 -8.07 8.90 2.24
CA PRO A 74 -8.75 9.90 1.43
C PRO A 74 -8.70 9.54 -0.07
N PHE A 75 -9.84 9.70 -0.75
CA PHE A 75 -10.03 9.49 -2.18
C PHE A 75 -10.69 10.72 -2.77
N THR A 76 -10.24 11.18 -3.94
CA THR A 76 -10.75 12.42 -4.55
C THR A 76 -11.25 12.21 -5.97
N ASP A 77 -12.39 12.83 -6.28
CA ASP A 77 -12.95 12.93 -7.62
C ASP A 77 -13.40 14.37 -7.89
N PRO A 78 -12.90 15.03 -8.96
CA PRO A 78 -13.33 16.38 -9.33
C PRO A 78 -14.84 16.52 -9.57
N LYS A 79 -15.54 15.43 -9.88
CA LYS A 79 -17.00 15.42 -10.05
C LYS A 79 -17.79 15.30 -8.75
N GLY A 80 -17.11 15.17 -7.61
CA GLY A 80 -17.72 14.94 -6.31
C GLY A 80 -17.54 13.50 -5.84
N TYR A 81 -17.46 13.28 -4.53
CA TYR A 81 -17.22 11.95 -3.96
C TYR A 81 -18.33 10.94 -4.32
N GLN A 82 -19.53 11.44 -4.66
CA GLN A 82 -20.67 10.63 -5.09
C GLN A 82 -20.55 10.06 -6.51
N ASP A 83 -19.59 10.55 -7.31
CA ASP A 83 -19.26 9.95 -8.61
C ASP A 83 -18.30 8.75 -8.47
N LEU A 84 -17.81 8.46 -7.26
CA LEU A 84 -17.01 7.26 -7.03
C LEU A 84 -17.88 6.00 -7.18
N GLY A 85 -17.31 4.95 -7.77
CA GLY A 85 -17.94 3.65 -7.91
C GLY A 85 -17.45 2.70 -6.83
N VAL A 86 -16.27 2.13 -7.03
CA VAL A 86 -15.64 1.21 -6.06
C VAL A 86 -14.25 1.70 -5.71
N VAL A 87 -13.91 1.55 -4.44
CA VAL A 87 -12.59 1.80 -3.87
C VAL A 87 -12.04 0.48 -3.34
N ASN A 88 -10.78 0.20 -3.64
CA ASN A 88 -10.10 -1.02 -3.24
C ASN A 88 -8.90 -0.68 -2.35
N ILE A 89 -8.77 -1.42 -1.25
CA ILE A 89 -7.64 -1.36 -0.33
C ILE A 89 -7.13 -2.79 -0.15
N LEU A 90 -5.91 -3.06 -0.58
CA LEU A 90 -5.25 -4.35 -0.42
C LEU A 90 -4.04 -4.20 0.49
N ILE A 91 -3.98 -4.98 1.56
CA ILE A 91 -2.80 -5.08 2.42
C ILE A 91 -2.21 -6.48 2.24
N ASN A 92 -1.13 -6.54 1.48
CA ASN A 92 -0.36 -7.76 1.23
C ASN A 92 1.10 -7.42 0.85
N ASN A 93 1.92 -8.43 0.53
CA ASN A 93 3.27 -8.22 0.02
C ASN A 93 3.27 -7.65 -1.42
N PHE A 94 2.28 -8.05 -2.22
CA PHE A 94 2.12 -7.73 -3.63
C PHE A 94 0.62 -7.62 -3.97
N LEU A 95 0.29 -7.18 -5.19
CA LEU A 95 -1.09 -7.10 -5.70
C LEU A 95 -1.67 -8.50 -5.94
N ASP A 96 -2.09 -9.16 -4.85
CA ASP A 96 -2.75 -10.46 -4.82
C ASP A 96 -3.75 -10.52 -3.66
N GLY A 97 -5.00 -10.87 -3.98
CA GLY A 97 -6.09 -11.01 -3.00
C GLY A 97 -6.05 -12.28 -2.16
N ARG A 98 -5.21 -13.27 -2.51
CA ARG A 98 -5.06 -14.51 -1.74
C ARG A 98 -4.33 -14.24 -0.43
N GLN A 99 -4.85 -14.80 0.65
CA GLN A 99 -4.29 -14.66 2.00
C GLN A 99 -3.96 -13.19 2.32
N ALA A 100 -4.90 -12.29 2.04
CA ALA A 100 -4.71 -10.85 2.15
C ALA A 100 -5.83 -10.18 2.94
N CYS A 101 -5.56 -8.96 3.41
CA CYS A 101 -6.62 -8.06 3.85
C CYS A 101 -7.05 -7.22 2.64
N TYR A 102 -8.00 -7.73 1.86
CA TYR A 102 -8.46 -7.07 0.65
C TYR A 102 -9.89 -6.58 0.81
N LEU A 103 -10.04 -5.27 0.90
CA LEU A 103 -11.31 -4.57 1.06
C LEU A 103 -11.77 -3.94 -0.25
N ALA A 104 -13.08 -3.98 -0.48
CA ALA A 104 -13.75 -3.25 -1.53
C ALA A 104 -14.91 -2.43 -0.94
N TYR A 105 -14.89 -1.11 -1.10
CA TYR A 105 -15.97 -0.23 -0.70
C TYR A 105 -16.75 0.25 -1.92
N SER A 106 -18.06 0.01 -1.93
CA SER A 106 -18.99 0.55 -2.93
C SER A 106 -19.59 1.85 -2.40
N GLN A 107 -19.18 2.97 -2.98
CA GLN A 107 -19.75 4.27 -2.66
C GLN A 107 -21.26 4.37 -2.97
N PRO A 108 -21.78 3.91 -4.13
CA PRO A 108 -23.20 4.07 -4.43
C PRO A 108 -24.11 3.18 -3.59
N LEU A 109 -23.58 2.08 -3.04
CA LEU A 109 -24.33 1.19 -2.14
C LEU A 109 -24.08 1.50 -0.66
N ASN A 110 -23.04 2.27 -0.34
CA ASN A 110 -22.52 2.46 1.02
C ASN A 110 -22.26 1.12 1.74
N VAL A 111 -21.57 0.20 1.05
CA VAL A 111 -21.25 -1.12 1.58
C VAL A 111 -19.75 -1.39 1.45
N LEU A 112 -19.15 -1.81 2.56
CA LEU A 112 -17.79 -2.33 2.63
C LEU A 112 -17.83 -3.86 2.55
N TYR A 113 -16.92 -4.42 1.77
CA TYR A 113 -16.73 -5.86 1.59
C TYR A 113 -15.29 -6.22 1.93
N LEU A 114 -15.08 -7.46 2.35
CA LEU A 114 -13.78 -8.09 2.55
C LEU A 114 -13.70 -9.33 1.66
N GLU A 115 -12.57 -9.61 1.05
CA GLU A 115 -12.35 -10.84 0.30
C GLU A 115 -12.09 -12.03 1.21
N ASN A 116 -12.55 -13.21 0.76
CA ASN A 116 -12.24 -14.46 1.42
C ASN A 116 -10.75 -14.82 1.30
N ASP A 117 -10.27 -15.75 2.13
CA ASP A 117 -8.85 -16.15 2.17
C ASP A 117 -8.33 -16.69 0.83
N ALA A 118 -9.23 -17.24 0.01
CA ALA A 118 -8.92 -17.76 -1.31
C ALA A 118 -8.70 -16.67 -2.38
N GLY A 119 -8.95 -15.39 -2.06
CA GLY A 119 -8.90 -14.30 -3.04
C GLY A 119 -9.86 -14.53 -4.22
N ALA A 120 -10.96 -15.28 -3.99
CA ALA A 120 -11.85 -15.77 -5.04
C ALA A 120 -13.22 -15.08 -5.02
N GLY A 121 -13.64 -14.54 -3.88
CA GLY A 121 -14.90 -13.80 -3.78
C GLY A 121 -15.00 -12.92 -2.54
N LEU A 122 -16.04 -12.08 -2.54
CA LEU A 122 -16.37 -11.18 -1.44
C LEU A 122 -17.20 -11.90 -0.38
N LEU A 123 -16.91 -11.61 0.88
CA LEU A 123 -17.75 -11.93 2.03
C LEU A 123 -19.01 -11.04 2.03
N PRO A 124 -20.06 -11.40 2.80
CA PRO A 124 -21.20 -10.52 3.01
C PRO A 124 -20.76 -9.14 3.47
N GLY A 125 -21.23 -8.09 2.79
CA GLY A 125 -20.81 -6.73 3.08
C GLY A 125 -21.50 -6.12 4.31
N VAL A 126 -20.86 -5.11 4.89
CA VAL A 126 -21.37 -4.34 6.03
C VAL A 126 -21.49 -2.86 5.67
N THR A 127 -22.41 -2.16 6.31
CA THR A 127 -22.50 -0.69 6.22
C THR A 127 -21.45 -0.07 7.14
N PRO A 128 -20.52 0.77 6.64
CA PRO A 128 -19.60 1.49 7.51
C PRO A 128 -20.33 2.34 8.55
N GLY A 129 -19.82 2.34 9.78
CA GLY A 129 -20.40 3.00 10.94
C GLY A 129 -21.44 2.17 11.71
N GLY A 130 -21.71 0.94 11.28
CA GLY A 130 -22.48 -0.03 12.07
C GLY A 130 -21.63 -0.82 13.07
N ASP A 131 -22.29 -1.71 13.80
CA ASP A 131 -21.66 -2.56 14.84
C ASP A 131 -21.05 -3.87 14.29
N ALA A 132 -21.10 -4.09 12.97
CA ALA A 132 -20.66 -5.32 12.34
C ALA A 132 -19.23 -5.21 11.79
N ASP A 133 -18.39 -6.17 12.16
CA ASP A 133 -17.03 -6.33 11.66
C ASP A 133 -16.98 -7.31 10.48
N LEU A 134 -16.10 -7.05 9.52
CA LEU A 134 -15.71 -8.00 8.48
C LEU A 134 -14.44 -8.72 8.91
N SER A 135 -14.39 -10.05 8.80
CA SER A 135 -13.18 -10.79 9.14
C SER A 135 -12.86 -11.94 8.19
N ASN A 136 -11.56 -12.15 7.97
CA ASN A 136 -10.97 -13.34 7.38
C ASN A 136 -9.76 -13.78 8.23
N SER A 137 -8.97 -14.76 7.79
CA SER A 137 -7.83 -15.23 8.58
C SER A 137 -6.67 -14.23 8.68
N GLN A 138 -6.69 -13.17 7.87
CA GLN A 138 -5.65 -12.14 7.80
C GLN A 138 -6.00 -10.86 8.55
N CYS A 139 -7.27 -10.44 8.57
CA CYS A 139 -7.67 -9.24 9.27
C CYS A 139 -9.14 -9.26 9.71
N SER A 140 -9.43 -8.47 10.74
CA SER A 140 -10.77 -7.98 11.09
C SER A 140 -10.82 -6.47 10.84
N VAL A 141 -11.92 -5.99 10.25
CA VAL A 141 -12.09 -4.60 9.83
C VAL A 141 -13.44 -4.07 10.24
N SER A 142 -13.41 -2.89 10.84
CA SER A 142 -14.57 -2.03 11.07
C SER A 142 -14.19 -0.59 10.77
N GLY A 143 -15.17 0.30 10.67
CA GLY A 143 -14.87 1.70 10.38
C GLY A 143 -16.02 2.48 9.79
N THR A 144 -15.73 3.70 9.38
CA THR A 144 -16.71 4.66 8.86
C THR A 144 -16.31 5.15 7.47
N ALA A 145 -17.31 5.61 6.72
CA ALA A 145 -17.14 6.30 5.45
C ALA A 145 -17.79 7.68 5.54
N GLY A 146 -17.06 8.73 5.15
CA GLY A 146 -17.57 10.10 5.15
C GLY A 146 -17.12 10.85 3.91
N GLY A 147 -18.05 11.56 3.26
CA GLY A 147 -17.76 12.36 2.07
C GLY A 147 -17.92 13.86 2.33
N ASN A 148 -17.00 14.66 1.80
CA ASN A 148 -17.06 16.12 1.82
C ASN A 148 -16.58 16.69 0.48
N GLY A 149 -17.48 17.35 -0.26
CA GLY A 149 -17.19 17.93 -1.57
C GLY A 149 -16.68 16.89 -2.58
N SER A 150 -15.42 17.00 -2.98
CA SER A 150 -14.75 16.06 -3.89
C SER A 150 -14.09 14.87 -3.19
N THR A 151 -14.09 14.82 -1.86
CA THR A 151 -13.29 13.84 -1.10
C THR A 151 -14.18 12.83 -0.37
N LEU A 152 -13.93 11.54 -0.59
CA LEU A 152 -14.40 10.44 0.26
C LEU A 152 -13.26 10.04 1.20
N THR A 153 -13.55 9.92 2.48
CA THR A 153 -12.61 9.45 3.50
C THR A 153 -13.15 8.17 4.12
N LEU A 154 -12.35 7.10 4.07
CA LEU A 154 -12.59 5.89 4.86
C LEU A 154 -11.69 5.91 6.10
N THR A 155 -12.28 5.74 7.28
CA THR A 155 -11.55 5.61 8.55
C THR A 155 -11.79 4.20 9.08
N LEU A 156 -10.78 3.34 8.93
CA LEU A 156 -10.90 1.90 9.17
C LEU A 156 -10.01 1.48 10.35
N THR A 157 -10.60 0.83 11.33
CA THR A 157 -9.89 0.06 12.34
C THR A 157 -9.59 -1.32 11.76
N ILE A 158 -8.32 -1.59 11.50
CA ILE A 158 -7.87 -2.87 10.94
C ILE A 158 -7.06 -3.58 12.02
N SER A 159 -7.58 -4.73 12.45
CA SER A 159 -6.89 -5.68 13.32
C SER A 159 -6.27 -6.77 12.44
N PHE A 160 -4.96 -6.89 12.45
CA PHE A 160 -4.23 -7.89 11.70
C PHE A 160 -4.16 -9.20 12.49
N GLY A 161 -4.54 -10.29 11.81
CA GLY A 161 -4.20 -11.66 12.18
C GLY A 161 -2.70 -11.94 11.99
N PRO A 162 -2.28 -13.20 11.83
CA PRO A 162 -0.87 -13.59 11.71
C PRO A 162 -0.26 -13.16 10.36
N PHE A 163 -0.09 -11.86 10.16
CA PHE A 163 0.76 -11.28 9.13
C PHE A 163 2.20 -11.21 9.64
N SER A 164 3.09 -12.02 9.07
CA SER A 164 4.51 -11.94 9.38
C SER A 164 5.25 -11.00 8.43
N GLY A 165 6.15 -10.17 8.98
CA GLY A 165 6.93 -9.21 8.20
C GLY A 165 6.14 -8.02 7.66
N ASN A 166 6.86 -7.09 7.01
CA ASN A 166 6.27 -5.87 6.48
C ASN A 166 5.23 -6.18 5.38
N LYS A 167 4.14 -5.41 5.37
CA LYS A 167 3.14 -5.43 4.29
C LYS A 167 3.05 -4.08 3.62
N VAL A 168 2.66 -4.12 2.36
CA VAL A 168 2.42 -2.93 1.53
C VAL A 168 0.92 -2.73 1.43
N ILE A 169 0.50 -1.48 1.54
CA ILE A 169 -0.88 -1.07 1.34
C ILE A 169 -1.00 -0.57 -0.10
N TYR A 170 -1.77 -1.29 -0.90
CA TYR A 170 -2.15 -0.91 -2.25
C TYR A 170 -3.57 -0.33 -2.22
N VAL A 171 -3.76 0.78 -2.91
CA VAL A 171 -5.07 1.44 -2.99
C VAL A 171 -5.36 1.86 -4.42
N ALA A 172 -6.60 1.66 -4.82
CA ALA A 172 -7.08 2.07 -6.12
C ALA A 172 -8.57 2.36 -6.10
N LEU A 173 -9.04 3.13 -7.07
CA LEU A 173 -10.43 3.56 -7.14
C LEU A 173 -10.88 3.68 -8.59
N ARG A 174 -12.20 3.62 -8.79
CA ARG A 174 -12.84 3.87 -10.08
C ARG A 174 -14.07 4.76 -9.91
N GLY A 175 -14.27 5.68 -10.85
CA GLY A 175 -15.52 6.45 -10.97
C GLY A 175 -16.68 5.58 -11.48
N ARG A 176 -17.90 6.10 -11.34
CA ARG A 176 -19.16 5.40 -11.57
C ARG A 176 -19.47 5.16 -13.05
N ALA A 177 -18.91 5.95 -13.95
CA ALA A 177 -19.14 5.87 -15.40
C ALA A 177 -18.58 4.61 -16.10
N ARG A 178 -17.94 3.67 -15.36
CA ARG A 178 -17.33 2.44 -15.90
C ARG A 178 -17.93 1.14 -15.34
N LEU A 179 -19.11 1.18 -14.73
CA LEU A 179 -19.78 -0.01 -14.18
C LEU A 179 -20.83 -0.56 -15.15
N ASP A 180 -20.40 -1.03 -16.31
CA ASP A 180 -21.21 -1.74 -17.29
C ASP A 180 -21.43 -3.21 -16.86
N GLY A 181 -22.10 -3.44 -15.73
CA GLY A 181 -22.72 -4.71 -15.33
C GLY A 181 -21.83 -5.97 -15.19
N ARG A 182 -20.56 -5.93 -15.59
CA ARG A 182 -19.61 -7.05 -15.56
C ARG A 182 -18.27 -6.72 -14.90
N GLN A 183 -17.99 -5.45 -14.60
CA GLN A 183 -16.73 -5.06 -13.96
C GLN A 183 -16.84 -5.17 -12.45
N GLN A 184 -16.53 -6.39 -12.01
CA GLN A 184 -16.39 -6.92 -10.66
C GLN A 184 -15.73 -5.93 -9.71
N PHE A 185 -16.01 -6.05 -8.41
CA PHE A 185 -15.43 -5.23 -7.35
C PHE A 185 -13.88 -5.22 -7.33
N ARG A 186 -13.23 -6.17 -8.00
CA ARG A 186 -11.78 -6.19 -8.27
C ARG A 186 -11.38 -5.30 -9.45
N LEU A 187 -10.20 -4.71 -9.37
CA LEU A 187 -9.59 -3.99 -10.49
C LEU A 187 -8.72 -4.94 -11.32
N ALA A 188 -8.54 -4.61 -12.60
CA ALA A 188 -7.64 -5.37 -13.46
C ALA A 188 -6.20 -5.30 -12.90
N GLY A 189 -5.57 -6.46 -12.72
CA GLY A 189 -4.22 -6.59 -12.14
C GLY A 189 -4.16 -7.24 -10.75
N ASP A 190 -5.29 -7.38 -10.05
CA ASP A 190 -5.35 -7.94 -8.69
C ASP A 190 -5.14 -9.48 -8.61
N GLY A 191 -5.04 -10.16 -9.77
CA GLY A 191 -4.80 -11.61 -9.88
C GLY A 191 -3.82 -12.07 -10.97
N ASP A 192 -3.32 -11.18 -11.84
CA ASP A 192 -2.47 -11.55 -13.00
C ASP A 192 -0.98 -11.21 -12.81
N LEU A 193 -0.59 -10.55 -11.72
CA LEU A 193 0.80 -10.14 -11.50
C LEU A 193 1.71 -11.26 -10.96
N ALA A 194 1.17 -12.45 -10.69
CA ALA A 194 1.98 -13.63 -10.42
C ALA A 194 2.82 -14.10 -11.64
N GLY A 195 2.51 -13.61 -12.85
CA GLY A 195 3.20 -13.98 -14.10
C GLY A 195 4.27 -13.00 -14.61
N ALA A 196 4.40 -11.80 -14.03
CA ALA A 196 5.30 -10.76 -14.54
C ALA A 196 6.58 -10.54 -13.71
N ALA A 197 6.88 -11.42 -12.75
CA ALA A 197 8.18 -11.53 -12.11
C ALA A 197 9.02 -12.66 -12.77
N GLY A 198 9.00 -12.72 -14.10
CA GLY A 198 9.91 -13.55 -14.89
C GLY A 198 11.06 -12.69 -15.39
N GLY A 199 12.25 -12.84 -14.79
CA GLY A 199 13.50 -12.45 -15.44
C GLY A 199 14.17 -11.15 -14.98
N SER A 200 14.42 -11.00 -13.69
CA SER A 200 15.72 -10.45 -13.27
C SER A 200 16.14 -11.14 -11.99
N SER A 201 16.83 -12.27 -12.15
CA SER A 201 17.71 -12.80 -11.12
C SER A 201 18.62 -11.66 -10.63
N MET A 202 18.37 -11.15 -9.43
CA MET A 202 19.42 -10.44 -8.70
C MET A 202 20.52 -11.46 -8.47
N PRO A 203 21.77 -11.19 -8.87
CA PRO A 203 22.83 -12.18 -8.73
C PRO A 203 23.11 -12.40 -7.25
N ASP A 204 22.96 -13.67 -6.84
CA ASP A 204 23.52 -14.17 -5.60
C ASP A 204 25.06 -14.13 -5.70
N ARG A 205 25.65 -13.70 -4.58
CA ARG A 205 27.05 -13.56 -4.15
C ARG A 205 28.14 -14.31 -4.95
N PRO A 206 29.37 -13.78 -4.88
CA PRO A 206 30.47 -14.60 -4.39
C PRO A 206 31.03 -14.02 -3.08
N GLY A 207 31.07 -14.87 -2.06
CA GLY A 207 31.96 -14.65 -0.92
C GLY A 207 33.42 -14.78 -1.36
N GLY A 208 34.26 -13.90 -0.81
CA GLY A 208 35.71 -13.97 -0.94
C GLY A 208 36.33 -12.86 -0.11
N LEU A 209 36.88 -13.21 1.05
CA LEU A 209 37.73 -12.31 1.82
C LEU A 209 38.84 -11.74 0.94
N SER A 210 39.09 -10.44 1.03
CA SER A 210 40.41 -9.85 0.81
C SER A 210 40.52 -8.58 1.63
N TYR A 211 41.09 -8.73 2.83
CA TYR A 211 41.74 -7.66 3.57
C TYR A 211 42.83 -7.06 2.68
N PHE A 212 42.69 -5.82 2.21
CA PHE A 212 43.84 -5.03 1.78
C PHE A 212 44.19 -4.03 2.88
N ASN A 213 45.18 -4.43 3.66
CA ASN A 213 45.90 -3.62 4.62
C ASN A 213 46.84 -2.68 3.85
N SER A 214 46.54 -1.39 3.75
CA SER A 214 47.54 -0.40 3.35
C SER A 214 48.25 0.13 4.59
N ARG A 215 49.32 -0.56 5.01
CA ARG A 215 50.39 0.08 5.79
C ARG A 215 50.99 1.18 4.92
N SER A 216 50.92 2.43 5.34
CA SER A 216 51.86 3.43 4.87
C SER A 216 53.16 3.28 5.66
N SER A 217 54.27 3.09 4.95
CA SER A 217 55.61 3.39 5.45
C SER A 217 56.45 3.91 4.29
N SER A 218 56.67 5.22 4.35
CA SER A 218 57.87 6.00 4.07
C SER A 218 58.78 5.63 2.88
N LYS A 219 58.92 6.58 1.96
CA LYS A 219 60.18 7.31 1.77
C LYS A 219 59.90 8.81 1.68
#